data_AF-A0A5C8T4S2-F1
#
_entry.id   AF-A0A5C8T4S2-F1
#
_cell.length_a   1.000
_cell.length_b   1.000
_cell.length_c   1.000
_cell.angle_alpha   90.00
_cell.angle_beta   90.00
_cell.angle_gamma   90.00
#
_symmetry.space_group_name_H-M   'P 1'
#
loop_
_entity.id
_entity.type
_entity.pdbx_description
1 polymer ?
#
loop_
_entity_poly.entity_id
_entity_poly.type
_entity_poly.pdbx_seq_one_letter_code
_entity_poly.pdbx_strand_id
1 'polypeptide(L)' 'MAVARRLDDLAERRDAHALPGLAVLSDAMDDFAPIPDIVVQCGPLPRDGYTRDPLVVAEVLSP' A
#
# COMPACT_ATOMS: atom_id res chain seq x y z
N MET A 1 -1.25 15.30 3.19
CA MET A 1 -1.58 13.94 3.67
C MET A 1 -3.01 13.83 4.23
N ALA A 2 -4.05 14.11 3.44
CA ALA A 2 -5.44 13.93 3.88
C ALA A 2 -6.01 12.55 3.48
N VAL A 3 -5.61 12.03 2.31
CA VAL A 3 -6.09 10.75 1.76
C VAL A 3 -5.55 9.56 2.55
N ALA A 4 -4.23 9.49 2.83
CA ALA A 4 -3.63 8.38 3.57
C ALA A 4 -4.31 8.14 4.92
N ARG A 5 -4.44 9.18 5.75
CA ARG A 5 -5.10 9.08 7.06
C ARG A 5 -6.55 8.62 6.94
N ARG A 6 -7.29 9.12 5.95
CA ARG A 6 -8.70 8.74 5.77
C ARG A 6 -8.89 7.33 5.24
N LEU A 7 -7.94 6.84 4.44
CA LEU A 7 -7.89 5.43 4.04
C LEU A 7 -7.56 4.55 5.25
N ASP A 8 -6.63 4.98 6.10
CA ASP A 8 -6.25 4.24 7.31
C ASP A 8 -7.44 4.13 8.29
N ASP A 9 -8.13 5.24 8.57
CA ASP A 9 -9.36 5.26 9.39
C ASP A 9 -10.47 4.31 8.89
N LEU A 10 -10.48 3.99 7.60
CA LEU A 10 -11.41 3.03 6.98
C LEU A 10 -10.87 1.60 7.03
N ALA A 11 -9.57 1.43 6.80
CA ALA A 11 -8.87 0.15 6.80
C ALA A 11 -8.85 -0.48 8.20
N GLU A 12 -8.60 0.32 9.25
CA GLU A 12 -8.57 -0.15 10.64
C GLU A 12 -9.88 -0.84 11.05
N ARG A 13 -11.03 -0.39 10.52
CA ARG A 13 -12.35 -0.99 10.77
C ARG A 13 -12.49 -2.40 10.20
N ARG A 14 -11.52 -2.84 9.40
CA ARG A 14 -11.47 -4.11 8.68
C ARG A 14 -10.20 -4.90 8.99
N ASP A 15 -9.51 -4.59 10.09
CA ASP A 15 -8.23 -5.21 10.45
C ASP A 15 -7.17 -5.08 9.34
N ALA A 16 -7.18 -3.93 8.67
CA ALA A 16 -6.27 -3.56 7.59
C ALA A 16 -5.56 -2.23 7.90
N HIS A 17 -4.53 -1.93 7.12
CA HIS A 17 -3.70 -0.73 7.30
C HIS A 17 -3.43 -0.04 5.97
N ALA A 18 -3.45 1.30 5.96
CA ALA A 18 -3.01 2.11 4.83
C ALA A 18 -1.58 2.61 5.06
N LEU A 19 -0.64 2.11 4.26
CA LEU A 19 0.80 2.27 4.46
C LEU A 19 1.42 3.03 3.30
N PRO A 20 2.20 4.09 3.56
CA PRO A 20 3.00 4.72 2.53
C PRO A 20 4.29 3.93 2.26
N GLY A 21 4.86 4.10 1.06
CA GLY A 21 6.22 3.63 0.76
C GLY A 21 6.37 2.10 0.70
N LEU A 22 5.27 1.39 0.43
CA LEU A 22 5.27 -0.05 0.27
C LEU A 22 5.40 -0.44 -1.20
N ALA A 23 6.41 -1.24 -1.53
CA ALA A 23 6.60 -1.74 -2.88
C ALA A 23 5.63 -2.89 -3.19
N VAL A 24 5.03 -2.89 -4.39
CA VAL A 24 4.12 -3.95 -4.83
C VAL A 24 4.87 -4.93 -5.74
N LEU A 25 4.90 -6.20 -5.35
CA LEU A 25 5.51 -7.28 -6.10
C LEU A 25 4.47 -8.04 -6.91
N SER A 26 4.85 -8.46 -8.13
CA SER A 26 4.04 -9.30 -9.00
C SER A 26 4.96 -10.18 -9.85
N ASP A 27 4.51 -11.39 -10.17
CA ASP A 27 5.23 -12.32 -11.06
C ASP A 27 5.37 -11.78 -12.50
N ALA A 28 4.61 -10.74 -12.85
CA ALA A 28 4.75 -10.03 -14.12
C ALA A 28 5.92 -9.05 -14.16
N MET A 29 6.60 -8.84 -13.03
CA MET A 29 7.70 -7.90 -12.88
C MET A 29 9.02 -8.66 -12.68
N ASP A 30 10.08 -8.21 -13.36
CA ASP A 30 11.35 -8.91 -13.39
C ASP A 30 12.30 -8.41 -12.28
N ASP A 31 12.83 -7.19 -12.42
CA ASP A 31 13.81 -6.58 -11.50
C ASP A 31 13.35 -5.24 -10.89
N PHE A 32 12.11 -4.85 -11.15
CA PHE A 32 11.50 -3.60 -10.70
C PHE A 32 10.22 -3.85 -9.91
N ALA A 33 9.99 -3.05 -8.86
CA ALA A 33 8.73 -3.03 -8.13
C ALA A 33 8.26 -1.57 -7.96
N PRO A 34 7.04 -1.21 -8.37
CA PRO A 34 6.51 0.13 -8.17
C PRO A 34 6.28 0.36 -6.68
N ILE A 35 6.50 1.60 -6.26
CA ILE A 35 6.21 2.07 -4.90
C ILE A 35 5.12 3.12 -5.03
N PRO A 36 3.84 2.73 -4.86
CA PRO A 36 2.77 3.70 -4.84
C PRO A 36 2.83 4.60 -3.61
N ASP A 37 2.21 5.77 -3.70
CA ASP A 37 2.13 6.69 -2.56
C ASP A 37 1.48 6.04 -1.33
N ILE A 38 0.44 5.23 -1.55
CA ILE A 38 -0.32 4.54 -0.48
C ILE A 38 -0.74 3.15 -0.94
N VAL A 39 -0.52 2.14 -0.08
CA VAL A 39 -1.01 0.78 -0.25
C VAL A 39 -1.85 0.38 0.96
N VAL A 40 -3.05 -0.17 0.72
CA VAL A 40 -3.88 -0.76 1.77
C VAL A 40 -3.75 -2.28 1.72
N GLN A 41 -3.55 -2.93 2.85
CA GLN A 41 -3.53 -4.39 2.95
C GLN A 41 -4.01 -4.89 4.31
N CYS A 42 -4.46 -6.14 4.35
CA CYS A 42 -4.80 -6.85 5.59
C CYS A 42 -3.59 -7.54 6.20
N GLY A 43 -3.67 -7.81 7.50
CA GLY A 43 -2.70 -8.62 8.21
C GLY A 43 -1.49 -7.85 8.74
N PRO A 44 -0.47 -8.55 9.24
CA PRO A 44 0.65 -7.92 9.93
C PRO A 44 1.46 -7.01 9.00
N LEU A 45 2.00 -5.93 9.57
CA LEU A 45 2.86 -5.02 8.83
C LEU A 45 4.06 -5.77 8.22
N PRO A 46 4.32 -5.61 6.91
CA PRO A 46 5.45 -6.25 6.25
C PRO A 46 6.75 -5.67 6.78
N ARG A 47 7.71 -6.57 7.02
CA ARG A 47 8.99 -6.22 7.64
C ARG A 47 10.03 -5.74 6.64
N ASP A 48 9.89 -6.14 5.39
CA ASP A 48 10.83 -5.89 4.30
C ASP A 48 10.40 -4.72 3.40
N GLY A 49 9.23 -4.14 3.62
CA GLY A 49 8.73 -3.01 2.82
C GLY A 49 8.06 -3.43 1.51
N TYR A 50 7.70 -4.71 1.36
CA TYR A 50 7.03 -5.22 0.18
C TYR A 50 5.65 -5.81 0.50
N THR A 51 4.77 -5.82 -0.49
CA THR A 51 3.56 -6.65 -0.49
C THR A 51 3.36 -7.32 -1.83
N ARG A 52 2.74 -8.49 -1.81
CA ARG A 52 2.29 -9.24 -3.00
C ARG A 52 0.78 -9.19 -3.20
N ASP A 53 0.05 -8.73 -2.19
CA ASP A 53 -1.41 -8.80 -2.17
C ASP A 53 -2.02 -7.48 -1.66
N PRO A 54 -1.81 -6.37 -2.38
CA PRO A 54 -2.42 -5.11 -2.02
C PRO A 54 -3.94 -5.17 -2.24
N LEU A 55 -4.72 -4.73 -1.26
CA LEU A 55 -6.17 -4.57 -1.42
C LEU A 55 -6.53 -3.33 -2.21
N VAL A 56 -5.82 -2.23 -1.95
CA VAL A 56 -6.00 -0.95 -2.64
C VAL A 56 -4.64 -0.34 -2.88
N VAL A 57 -4.45 0.21 -4.07
CA VAL A 57 -3.32 1.07 -4.42
C VAL A 57 -3.88 2.45 -4.71
N ALA A 58 -3.30 3.50 -4.12
CA ALA A 58 -3.69 4.89 -4.36
C ALA A 58 -2.46 5.74 -4.65
N GLU A 59 -2.54 6.49 -5.75
CA GLU A 59 -1.51 7.42 -6.22
C GLU A 59 -2.03 8.85 -6.16
N VAL A 60 -1.19 9.75 -5.67
CA VAL A 60 -1.46 11.19 -5.61
C VAL A 60 -0.66 11.86 -6.72
N LEU A 61 -1.34 12.22 -7.80
CA LEU A 61 -0.70 12.87 -8.93
C LEU A 61 -0.03 14.19 -8.50
N SER A 62 1.27 14.27 -8.75
CA SER A 62 2.04 15.52 -8.66
C SER A 62 2.00 16.26 -10.01
N PRO A 63 2.11 17.61 -10.02
CA PRO A 63 2.17 18.41 -11.24
C PRO A 63 3.29 18.03 -12.20
#